data_AF-A0A4D4KGA3-F1
#
_entry.id   AF-A0A4D4KGA3-F1
#
_cell.length_a   1.000
_cell.length_b   1.000
_cell.length_c   1.000
_cell.angle_alpha   90.00
_cell.angle_beta   90.00
_cell.angle_gamma   90.00
#
_symmetry.space_group_name_H-M   'P 1'
#
loop_
_entity.id
_entity.type
_entity.pdbx_description
1 polymer ?
#
loop_
_entity_poly.entity_id
_entity_poly.type
_entity_poly.pdbx_seq_one_letter_code
_entity_poly.pdbx_strand_id
1 'polypeptide(L)'
;MTCGVEWLTAVAALGLTACVVVLVVVSRSADGTPGLDYASGAEPTLSRSGLESCLVSSYPRCPGNQWWWRTSTDEPLRTTLDLDGAGTSRALRGHLWLDGCGLNDISVRWSIAAGSRQVASGTMTTHNAPESRAVTGKVPRQARVLTLTGRRTDSDSACRGVFTWDTAGLEATGH
;
A
#
# COMPACT_ATOMS: atom_id res chain seq x y z
N MET A 1 17.68 -12.81 -2.02
CA MET A 1 18.24 -11.45 -1.93
C MET A 1 19.09 -11.22 -3.15
N THR A 2 18.64 -10.40 -4.10
CA THR A 2 19.44 -9.97 -5.26
C THR A 2 19.21 -8.48 -5.43
N CYS A 3 20.15 -7.65 -4.97
CA CYS A 3 20.13 -6.21 -5.20
C CYS A 3 20.61 -5.96 -6.63
N GLY A 4 19.71 -5.51 -7.51
CA GLY A 4 20.11 -5.02 -8.83
C GLY A 4 20.56 -3.56 -8.71
N VAL A 5 21.84 -3.29 -8.93
CA VAL A 5 22.39 -1.93 -8.96
C VAL A 5 22.52 -1.50 -10.42
N GLU A 6 21.68 -0.55 -10.86
CA GLU A 6 21.87 0.13 -12.15
C GLU A 6 22.53 1.50 -11.90
N TRP A 7 23.63 1.77 -12.62
CA TRP A 7 24.48 2.95 -12.42
C TRP A 7 24.08 4.06 -13.41
N LEU A 8 23.67 5.22 -12.90
CA LEU A 8 23.55 6.45 -13.68
C LEU A 8 24.57 7.47 -13.18
N THR A 9 25.62 7.69 -13.97
CA THR A 9 26.65 8.71 -13.72
C THR A 9 26.20 10.05 -14.30
N ALA A 10 25.77 10.98 -13.43
CA ALA A 10 25.66 12.38 -13.79
C ALA A 10 26.99 13.08 -13.48
N VAL A 11 27.74 13.46 -14.53
CA VAL A 11 28.99 14.25 -14.38
C VAL A 11 28.61 15.73 -14.42
N ALA A 12 28.62 16.39 -13.26
CA ALA A 12 28.60 17.84 -13.19
C ALA A 12 30.05 18.34 -13.06
N ALA A 13 30.61 18.86 -14.16
CA ALA A 13 31.93 19.46 -14.18
C ALA A 13 31.85 20.93 -13.80
N LEU A 14 32.21 21.27 -12.55
CA LEU A 14 32.62 22.62 -12.16
C LEU A 14 33.78 22.51 -11.14
N GLY A 15 34.72 23.44 -11.26
CA GLY A 15 36.10 23.30 -10.80
C GLY A 15 36.32 23.04 -9.31
N LEU A 16 37.42 22.33 -9.03
CA LEU A 16 38.20 22.34 -7.79
C LEU A 16 37.38 22.45 -6.49
N THR A 17 36.68 21.38 -6.10
CA THR A 17 36.59 20.87 -4.72
C THR A 17 35.60 19.70 -4.66
N ALA A 18 36.07 18.57 -4.11
CA ALA A 18 35.31 17.38 -3.72
C ALA A 18 34.21 16.90 -4.69
N CYS A 19 34.50 15.84 -5.46
CA CYS A 19 33.47 15.01 -6.07
C CYS A 19 32.59 14.40 -4.96
N VAL A 20 31.50 15.09 -4.59
CA VAL A 20 30.42 14.49 -3.81
C VAL A 20 29.69 13.56 -4.77
N VAL A 21 30.06 12.28 -4.74
CA VAL A 21 29.26 11.23 -5.33
C VAL A 21 27.99 11.16 -4.47
N VAL A 22 26.94 11.84 -4.91
CA VAL A 22 25.61 11.65 -4.34
C VAL A 22 25.16 10.26 -4.77
N LEU A 23 25.30 9.30 -3.85
CA LEU A 23 24.68 7.99 -3.95
C LEU A 23 23.16 8.18 -3.89
N VAL A 24 22.54 8.40 -5.06
CA VAL A 24 21.10 8.24 -5.19
C VAL A 24 20.85 6.73 -5.22
N VAL A 25 20.68 6.15 -4.04
CA VAL A 25 20.14 4.79 -3.92
C VAL A 25 18.68 4.89 -4.33
N VAL A 26 18.40 4.60 -5.60
CA VAL A 26 17.04 4.29 -6.05
C VAL A 26 16.77 2.89 -5.52
N SER A 27 16.21 2.81 -4.32
CA SER A 27 15.58 1.60 -3.84
C SER A 27 14.37 1.33 -4.74
N ARG A 28 14.58 0.65 -5.88
CA ARG A 28 13.47 -0.06 -6.51
C ARG A 28 13.13 -1.17 -5.54
N SER A 29 12.08 -0.95 -4.73
CA SER A 29 11.64 -1.99 -3.83
C SER A 29 11.25 -3.21 -4.66
N ALA A 30 11.44 -4.38 -4.08
CA ALA A 30 10.95 -5.63 -4.65
C ALA A 30 9.42 -5.75 -4.50
N ASP A 31 8.71 -4.64 -4.31
CA ASP A 31 7.31 -4.61 -3.93
C ASP A 31 6.51 -4.56 -5.23
N GLY A 32 5.69 -5.59 -5.46
CA GLY A 32 4.97 -5.82 -6.72
C GLY A 32 3.91 -4.78 -7.08
N THR A 33 3.96 -3.54 -6.58
CA THR A 33 2.94 -2.51 -6.80
C THR A 33 3.52 -1.35 -7.60
N PRO A 34 3.40 -1.33 -8.95
CA PRO A 34 3.98 -0.29 -9.78
C PRO A 34 3.57 1.12 -9.32
N GLY A 35 4.57 1.96 -9.01
CA GLY A 35 4.39 3.36 -8.62
C GLY A 35 4.02 3.58 -7.15
N LEU A 36 4.05 2.55 -6.31
CA LEU A 36 3.84 2.62 -4.87
C LEU A 36 4.91 1.81 -4.14
N ASP A 37 5.68 2.46 -3.29
CA ASP A 37 6.67 1.83 -2.42
C ASP A 37 6.29 2.03 -0.96
N TYR A 38 6.51 1.01 -0.11
CA TYR A 38 6.33 1.19 1.32
C TYR A 38 7.35 2.20 1.87
N ALA A 39 6.88 3.22 2.58
CA ALA A 39 7.74 4.24 3.18
C ALA A 39 7.80 4.12 4.71
N SER A 40 6.66 4.00 5.40
CA SER A 40 6.62 3.92 6.88
C SER A 40 5.25 3.49 7.45
N GLY A 41 5.23 3.20 8.74
CA GLY A 41 4.01 2.91 9.52
C GLY A 41 3.83 1.43 9.78
N ALA A 42 2.59 0.96 9.70
CA ALA A 42 2.28 -0.47 9.76
C ALA A 42 2.79 -1.15 8.48
N GLU A 43 3.79 -2.01 8.66
CA GLU A 43 4.44 -2.74 7.57
C GLU A 43 3.46 -3.71 6.90
N PRO A 44 3.27 -3.63 5.57
CA PRO A 44 2.50 -4.62 4.84
C PRO A 44 3.26 -5.95 4.82
N THR A 45 2.59 -7.07 5.05
CA THR A 45 3.24 -8.38 5.05
C THR A 45 3.53 -8.86 3.62
N LEU A 46 4.65 -8.50 3.01
CA LEU A 46 4.91 -8.81 1.59
C LEU A 46 5.33 -10.27 1.31
N SER A 47 5.59 -11.10 2.33
CA SER A 47 6.15 -12.44 2.16
C SER A 47 5.13 -13.59 2.27
N ARG A 48 5.23 -14.54 1.34
CA ARG A 48 4.44 -15.78 1.28
C ARG A 48 4.56 -16.65 2.54
N SER A 49 5.69 -16.57 3.25
CA SER A 49 6.00 -17.33 4.46
C SER A 49 5.42 -16.74 5.74
N GLY A 50 5.07 -15.44 5.75
CA GLY A 50 4.33 -14.81 6.86
C GLY A 50 2.82 -15.11 6.84
N LEU A 51 2.37 -15.88 5.86
CA LEU A 51 0.97 -16.17 5.55
C LEU A 51 0.59 -17.61 5.86
N GLU A 52 0.79 -18.05 7.11
CA GLU A 52 0.17 -19.32 7.55
C GLU A 52 -1.36 -19.31 7.31
N SER A 53 -2.01 -18.14 7.25
CA SER A 53 -3.46 -18.03 6.98
C SER A 53 -3.86 -18.04 5.49
N CYS A 54 -3.03 -17.60 4.53
CA CYS A 54 -3.44 -17.66 3.10
C CYS A 54 -3.28 -19.04 2.48
N LEU A 55 -2.37 -19.87 2.99
CA LEU A 55 -2.09 -21.19 2.42
C LEU A 55 -3.04 -22.28 2.93
N VAL A 56 -3.64 -22.11 4.11
CA VAL A 56 -4.38 -23.17 4.80
C VAL A 56 -5.83 -23.32 4.30
N SER A 57 -6.38 -22.34 3.56
CA SER A 57 -7.84 -22.29 3.31
C SER A 57 -8.28 -22.06 1.87
N SER A 58 -7.43 -22.31 0.86
CA SER A 58 -7.85 -22.11 -0.54
C SER A 58 -8.31 -20.67 -0.81
N TYR A 59 -7.60 -19.69 -0.25
CA TYR A 59 -7.87 -18.29 -0.55
C TYR A 59 -7.46 -18.04 -2.01
N PRO A 60 -8.38 -17.71 -2.95
CA PRO A 60 -8.09 -17.80 -4.39
C PRO A 60 -7.12 -16.73 -4.91
N ARG A 61 -6.45 -15.97 -4.03
CA ARG A 61 -5.70 -14.77 -4.40
C ARG A 61 -4.46 -14.61 -3.53
N CYS A 62 -3.37 -15.25 -3.95
CA CYS A 62 -2.01 -14.84 -3.60
C CYS A 62 -1.22 -14.36 -4.84
N PRO A 63 -1.73 -13.40 -5.66
CA PRO A 63 -0.95 -12.80 -6.73
C PRO A 63 0.14 -11.88 -6.18
N GLY A 64 1.22 -11.68 -6.95
CA GLY A 64 2.45 -11.01 -6.52
C GLY A 64 2.37 -9.51 -6.21
N ASN A 65 1.18 -8.89 -6.27
CA ASN A 65 0.98 -7.43 -6.28
C ASN A 65 -0.07 -7.00 -5.26
N GLN A 66 0.07 -7.44 -4.01
CA GLN A 66 -0.89 -7.19 -2.94
C GLN A 66 -0.20 -6.72 -1.67
N TRP A 67 -0.85 -5.80 -0.98
CA TRP A 67 -0.47 -5.42 0.36
C TRP A 67 -1.58 -5.78 1.34
N TRP A 68 -1.20 -6.14 2.55
CA TRP A 68 -2.06 -6.78 3.52
C TRP A 68 -1.58 -6.47 4.91
N TRP A 69 -2.56 -6.30 5.79
CA TRP A 69 -2.35 -5.98 7.18
C TRP A 69 -3.32 -6.78 8.03
N ARG A 70 -2.88 -7.17 9.22
CA ARG A 70 -3.79 -7.64 10.26
C ARG A 70 -4.47 -6.43 10.89
N THR A 71 -5.77 -6.51 11.03
CA THR A 71 -6.57 -5.47 11.69
C THR A 71 -6.53 -5.67 13.21
N SER A 72 -6.58 -4.56 13.94
CA SER A 72 -6.65 -4.51 15.40
C SER A 72 -7.69 -3.48 15.83
N THR A 73 -8.30 -3.69 16.99
CA THR A 73 -9.16 -2.70 17.67
C THR A 73 -8.35 -1.70 18.47
N ASP A 74 -7.13 -2.06 18.88
CA ASP A 74 -6.31 -1.26 19.79
C ASP A 74 -5.61 -0.11 19.06
N GLU A 75 -5.11 -0.40 17.86
CA GLU A 75 -4.35 0.55 17.05
C GLU A 75 -4.90 0.62 15.63
N PRO A 76 -5.10 1.82 15.07
CA PRO A 76 -5.47 1.96 13.69
C PRO A 76 -4.30 1.55 12.79
N LEU A 77 -4.62 0.86 11.70
CA LEU A 77 -3.73 0.71 10.56
C LEU A 77 -3.39 2.11 10.03
N ARG A 78 -2.10 2.42 9.93
CA ARG A 78 -1.61 3.61 9.23
C ARG A 78 -0.33 3.26 8.46
N THR A 79 -0.39 3.34 7.14
CA THR A 79 0.74 3.00 6.25
C THR A 79 0.95 4.13 5.26
N THR A 80 2.18 4.61 5.18
CA THR A 80 2.60 5.69 4.26
C THR A 80 3.45 5.11 3.14
N LEU A 81 3.17 5.55 1.93
CA LEU A 81 3.67 5.00 0.68
C LEU A 81 4.28 6.11 -0.14
N ASP A 82 5.46 5.89 -0.65
CA ASP A 82 6.07 6.82 -1.59
C ASP A 82 5.50 6.59 -2.99
N LEU A 83 5.28 7.71 -3.69
CA LEU A 83 4.78 7.71 -5.05
C LEU A 83 5.93 7.80 -6.02
N ASP A 84 6.23 6.69 -6.67
CA ASP A 84 7.28 6.62 -7.66
C ASP A 84 6.87 7.35 -8.95
N GLY A 85 7.77 8.21 -9.43
CA GLY A 85 7.60 9.05 -10.62
C GLY A 85 7.13 10.48 -10.32
N ALA A 86 7.49 11.42 -11.19
CA ALA A 86 7.06 12.81 -11.13
C ALA A 86 6.11 13.16 -12.29
N GLY A 87 5.13 14.04 -12.05
CA GLY A 87 4.59 14.93 -13.09
C GLY A 87 3.33 14.50 -13.87
N THR A 88 2.82 13.27 -13.72
CA THR A 88 1.61 12.82 -14.45
C THR A 88 0.36 12.88 -13.58
N SER A 89 -0.80 13.11 -14.21
CA SER A 89 -2.10 12.97 -13.56
C SER A 89 -2.39 11.48 -13.32
N ARG A 90 -2.76 11.13 -12.09
CA ARG A 90 -2.86 9.75 -11.63
C ARG A 90 -4.21 9.46 -11.00
N ALA A 91 -4.71 8.25 -11.23
CA ALA A 91 -5.84 7.70 -10.50
C ALA A 91 -5.37 6.54 -9.62
N LEU A 92 -5.99 6.38 -8.46
CA LEU A 92 -5.84 5.16 -7.65
C LEU A 92 -6.38 3.96 -8.44
N ARG A 93 -5.68 2.84 -8.30
CA ARG A 93 -6.06 1.53 -8.87
C ARG A 93 -6.21 0.51 -7.75
N GLY A 94 -7.08 -0.47 -7.98
CA GLY A 94 -7.15 -1.70 -7.22
C GLY A 94 -8.42 -1.83 -6.39
N HIS A 95 -8.44 -2.86 -5.55
CA HIS A 95 -9.58 -3.17 -4.69
C HIS A 95 -9.12 -3.35 -3.25
N LEU A 96 -9.85 -2.77 -2.31
CA LEU A 96 -9.73 -3.12 -0.91
C LEU A 96 -10.57 -4.37 -0.64
N TRP A 97 -10.02 -5.30 0.13
CA TRP A 97 -10.70 -6.48 0.65
C TRP A 97 -10.64 -6.47 2.17
N LEU A 98 -11.72 -6.95 2.79
CA LEU A 98 -11.81 -7.15 4.22
C LEU A 98 -12.30 -8.57 4.49
N ASP A 99 -11.53 -9.29 5.30
CA ASP A 99 -11.83 -10.65 5.74
C ASP A 99 -11.94 -10.70 7.26
N GLY A 100 -13.06 -11.25 7.74
CA GLY A 100 -13.30 -11.48 9.16
C GLY A 100 -12.62 -12.76 9.67
N CYS A 101 -12.98 -13.17 10.88
CA CYS A 101 -12.47 -14.40 11.50
C CYS A 101 -13.55 -15.48 11.51
N GLY A 102 -13.80 -16.10 10.35
CA GLY A 102 -14.87 -17.07 10.19
C GLY A 102 -16.24 -16.40 10.18
N LEU A 103 -17.08 -16.69 11.19
CA LEU A 103 -18.45 -16.14 11.32
C LEU A 103 -18.52 -14.79 12.04
N ASN A 104 -17.39 -14.29 12.56
CA ASN A 104 -17.39 -13.01 13.25
C ASN A 104 -17.25 -11.86 12.25
N ASP A 105 -18.22 -10.95 12.32
CA ASP A 105 -18.20 -9.72 11.53
C ASP A 105 -17.22 -8.71 12.09
N ILE A 106 -16.48 -8.09 11.18
CA ILE A 106 -15.62 -6.96 11.49
C ILE A 106 -16.01 -5.77 10.64
N SER A 107 -15.84 -4.56 11.19
CA SER A 107 -16.11 -3.32 10.49
C SER A 107 -14.89 -2.42 10.50
N VAL A 108 -14.49 -1.92 9.33
CA VAL A 108 -13.34 -1.02 9.18
C VAL A 108 -13.77 0.25 8.46
N ARG A 109 -13.51 1.41 9.09
CA ARG A 109 -13.53 2.70 8.41
C ARG A 109 -12.14 2.96 7.84
N TRP A 110 -12.05 3.28 6.55
CA TRP A 110 -10.79 3.47 5.86
C TRP A 110 -10.73 4.79 5.09
N SER A 111 -9.51 5.28 4.87
CA SER A 111 -9.23 6.46 4.06
C SER A 111 -7.87 6.38 3.40
N ILE A 112 -7.76 6.94 2.19
CA ILE A 112 -6.50 7.16 1.49
C ILE A 112 -6.35 8.67 1.29
N ALA A 113 -5.24 9.22 1.76
CA ALA A 113 -4.89 10.62 1.59
C ALA A 113 -3.61 10.79 0.77
N ALA A 114 -3.55 11.85 -0.04
CA ALA A 114 -2.37 12.29 -0.77
C ALA A 114 -1.87 13.60 -0.16
N GLY A 115 -0.84 13.52 0.69
CA GLY A 115 -0.47 14.62 1.59
C GLY A 115 -1.64 14.97 2.52
N SER A 116 -2.10 16.22 2.51
CA SER A 116 -3.23 16.70 3.33
C SER A 116 -4.61 16.46 2.72
N ARG A 117 -4.68 15.99 1.46
CA ARG A 117 -5.96 15.82 0.75
C ARG A 117 -6.43 14.37 0.81
N GLN A 118 -7.60 14.12 1.38
CA GLN A 118 -8.27 12.84 1.24
C GLN A 118 -8.69 12.62 -0.23
N VAL A 119 -8.32 11.47 -0.80
CA VAL A 119 -8.58 11.12 -2.21
C VAL A 119 -9.57 9.97 -2.35
N ALA A 120 -9.68 9.10 -1.34
CA ALA A 120 -10.69 8.04 -1.25
C ALA A 120 -10.99 7.72 0.23
N SER A 121 -12.19 7.24 0.52
CA SER A 121 -12.57 6.77 1.86
C SER A 121 -13.83 5.92 1.81
N GLY A 122 -14.05 5.13 2.85
CA GLY A 122 -15.29 4.37 2.99
C GLY A 122 -15.37 3.61 4.31
N THR A 123 -16.36 2.75 4.40
CA THR A 123 -16.53 1.76 5.47
C THR A 123 -16.76 0.40 4.81
N MET A 124 -16.21 -0.63 5.43
CA MET A 124 -16.37 -2.03 5.03
C MET A 124 -16.84 -2.85 6.24
N THR A 125 -17.78 -3.77 6.05
CA THR A 125 -18.25 -4.80 6.98
C THR A 125 -18.47 -6.13 6.26
N THR A 126 -17.93 -7.21 6.81
CA THR A 126 -17.88 -8.54 6.18
C THR A 126 -19.25 -9.24 6.01
N HIS A 127 -20.19 -9.06 6.92
CA HIS A 127 -21.50 -9.73 6.88
C HIS A 127 -21.44 -11.26 6.64
N ASN A 128 -20.57 -11.97 7.38
CA ASN A 128 -20.24 -13.39 7.27
C ASN A 128 -19.56 -13.82 5.96
N ALA A 129 -19.05 -12.87 5.18
CA ALA A 129 -18.32 -13.13 3.94
C ALA A 129 -17.19 -12.12 3.72
N PRO A 130 -16.22 -12.39 2.83
CA PRO A 130 -15.29 -11.37 2.38
C PRO A 130 -16.03 -10.20 1.71
N GLU A 131 -15.69 -8.96 2.08
CA GLU A 131 -16.19 -7.77 1.39
C GLU A 131 -15.10 -7.16 0.52
N SER A 132 -15.48 -6.58 -0.62
CA SER A 132 -14.58 -5.82 -1.48
C SER A 132 -15.12 -4.45 -1.88
N ARG A 133 -14.20 -3.50 -2.08
CA ARG A 133 -14.50 -2.16 -2.59
C ARG A 133 -13.45 -1.73 -3.61
N ALA A 134 -13.89 -1.32 -4.79
CA ALA A 134 -13.01 -0.69 -5.77
C ALA A 134 -12.48 0.64 -5.21
N VAL A 135 -11.18 0.87 -5.34
CA VAL A 135 -10.56 2.13 -4.94
C VAL A 135 -10.61 3.09 -6.13
N THR A 136 -11.32 4.20 -5.96
CA THR A 136 -11.39 5.27 -6.96
C THR A 136 -10.99 6.58 -6.31
N GLY A 137 -10.16 7.36 -7.00
CA GLY A 137 -9.69 8.65 -6.49
C GLY A 137 -8.63 9.26 -7.39
N LYS A 138 -8.67 10.59 -7.56
CA LYS A 138 -7.66 11.32 -8.31
C LYS A 138 -6.55 11.76 -7.36
N VAL A 139 -5.31 11.40 -7.68
CA VAL A 139 -4.13 11.79 -6.90
C VAL A 139 -3.57 13.10 -7.47
N PRO A 140 -3.39 14.15 -6.64
CA PRO A 140 -2.80 15.41 -7.10
C PRO A 140 -1.39 15.20 -7.66
N ARG A 141 -1.06 15.88 -8.78
CA ARG A 141 0.24 15.74 -9.48
C ARG A 141 1.46 16.03 -8.61
N GLN A 142 1.30 16.87 -7.59
CA GLN A 142 2.35 17.29 -6.66
C GLN A 142 2.48 16.37 -5.43
N ALA A 143 1.56 15.40 -5.26
CA ALA A 143 1.67 14.45 -4.17
C ALA A 143 2.92 13.59 -4.34
N ARG A 144 3.66 13.42 -3.25
CA ARG A 144 4.83 12.53 -3.17
C ARG A 144 4.53 11.27 -2.35
N VAL A 145 3.49 11.34 -1.53
CA VAL A 145 3.13 10.27 -0.61
C VAL A 145 1.64 10.01 -0.64
N LEU A 146 1.27 8.76 -0.39
CA LEU A 146 -0.07 8.35 -0.01
C LEU A 146 -0.06 7.82 1.42
N THR A 147 -1.10 8.10 2.19
CA THR A 147 -1.32 7.49 3.51
C THR A 147 -2.61 6.70 3.46
N LEU A 148 -2.54 5.40 3.64
CA LEU A 148 -3.66 4.51 3.92
C LEU A 148 -3.89 4.51 5.43
N THR A 149 -5.14 4.67 5.84
CA THR A 149 -5.56 4.50 7.23
C THR A 149 -6.77 3.57 7.28
N GLY A 150 -6.76 2.63 8.22
CA GLY A 150 -7.88 1.73 8.51
C GLY A 150 -8.09 1.68 10.02
N ARG A 151 -9.32 1.92 10.47
CA ARG A 151 -9.68 1.84 11.89
C ARG A 151 -10.84 0.87 12.04
N ARG A 152 -10.68 -0.13 12.89
CA ARG A 152 -11.82 -0.96 13.29
C ARG A 152 -12.83 -0.13 14.07
N THR A 153 -14.10 -0.33 13.75
CA THR A 153 -15.23 0.36 14.37
C THR A 153 -16.14 -0.59 15.14
N ASP A 154 -15.87 -1.88 15.08
CA ASP A 154 -16.50 -2.89 15.92
C ASP A 154 -15.67 -3.14 17.20
N SER A 155 -16.19 -3.95 18.13
CA SER A 155 -15.61 -4.18 19.45
C SER A 155 -15.00 -5.56 19.67
N ASP A 156 -14.97 -6.44 18.66
CA ASP A 156 -14.41 -7.81 18.82
C ASP A 156 -12.88 -7.78 18.70
N SER A 157 -12.21 -7.57 19.83
CA SER A 157 -10.74 -7.54 19.91
C SER A 157 -10.08 -8.92 19.73
N ALA A 158 -10.84 -10.02 19.86
CA ALA A 158 -10.31 -11.37 19.70
C ALA A 158 -10.14 -11.71 18.22
N CYS A 159 -11.04 -11.22 17.36
CA CYS A 159 -10.88 -11.36 15.92
C CYS A 159 -9.74 -10.47 15.41
N ARG A 160 -8.79 -11.03 14.67
CA ARG A 160 -7.77 -10.29 13.90
C ARG A 160 -7.99 -10.55 12.42
N GLY A 161 -8.93 -9.83 11.82
CA GLY A 161 -9.22 -9.94 10.40
C GLY A 161 -8.08 -9.42 9.52
N VAL A 162 -8.21 -9.66 8.22
CA VAL A 162 -7.22 -9.26 7.22
C VAL A 162 -7.79 -8.13 6.37
N PHE A 163 -7.02 -7.05 6.23
CA PHE A 163 -7.32 -5.96 5.31
C PHE A 163 -6.30 -5.98 4.19
N THR A 164 -6.75 -6.01 2.95
CA THR A 164 -5.89 -6.19 1.77
C THR A 164 -6.16 -5.11 0.75
N TRP A 165 -5.11 -4.58 0.10
CA TRP A 165 -5.22 -3.77 -1.11
C TRP A 165 -4.67 -4.59 -2.28
N ASP A 166 -5.58 -5.17 -3.04
CA ASP A 166 -5.32 -6.01 -4.20
C ASP A 166 -5.08 -5.16 -5.45
N THR A 167 -4.03 -5.47 -6.21
CA THR A 167 -3.59 -4.71 -7.39
C THR A 167 -3.39 -3.22 -7.10
N ALA A 168 -2.87 -2.92 -5.90
CA ALA A 168 -2.58 -1.56 -5.48
C ALA A 168 -1.63 -0.88 -6.46
N GLY A 169 -1.95 0.35 -6.85
CA GLY A 169 -1.13 1.09 -7.78
C GLY A 169 -1.74 2.40 -8.21
N LEU A 170 -1.05 3.03 -9.15
CA LEU A 170 -1.49 4.25 -9.81
C LEU A 170 -1.58 4.01 -11.31
N GLU A 171 -2.62 4.54 -11.92
CA GLU A 171 -2.78 4.56 -13.38
C GLU A 171 -2.68 5.98 -13.90
N ALA A 172 -2.06 6.15 -15.06
CA ALA A 172 -2.11 7.42 -15.78
C ALA A 172 -3.55 7.69 -16.18
N THR A 173 -4.09 8.86 -15.83
CA THR A 173 -5.39 9.26 -16.36
C THR A 173 -5.19 9.67 -17.81
N GLY A 174 -5.79 8.92 -18.74
CA GLY A 174 -5.79 9.26 -20.17
C GLY A 174 -6.26 10.71 -20.39
N HIS A 175 -5.61 11.37 -21.35
CA HIS A 175 -6.05 12.66 -21.89
C HIS A 175 -7.14 12.46 -22.93
#